data_AF-A0A1F0UKM4-F1
#
_entry.id   AF-A0A1F0UKM4-F1
#
_cell.length_a   1.000
_cell.length_b   1.000
_cell.length_c   1.000
_cell.angle_alpha   90.00
_cell.angle_beta   90.00
_cell.angle_gamma   90.00
#
_symmetry.space_group_name_H-M   'P 1'
#
loop_
_entity.id
_entity.type
_entity.pdbx_description
1 polymer ?
#
loop_
_entity_poly.entity_id
_entity_poly.type
_entity_poly.pdbx_seq_one_letter_code
_entity_poly.pdbx_strand_id
1 'polypeptide(L)'
;MQNDNLDENNTDKLISLTNSVLGEFPGGSIVSGIINNLVPNQRQDRIVKYLRELEKRVSKLECLINSDAKKLSEYIALFEDGLFYAFRAVSEKRLEHIASIVANGLNTEEIQISQYVYLLNLLSELNDEEIIWLRFYLHPTLGGDEEFRSKHQSVLTLARNYIGAPEEQIDKSAIQNSYKDHLERLGLIKTKLDIDRNTNMPIYDKLSGKPRGSKFITHLGKMLLNEIGFSE
;
A
#
# COMPACT_ATOMS: atom_id res chain seq x y z
N MET A 1 -10.73 19.38 41.05
CA MET A 1 -11.02 19.35 39.60
C MET A 1 -10.28 18.16 39.05
N GLN A 2 -11.01 17.06 38.83
CA GLN A 2 -10.53 15.85 38.15
C GLN A 2 -10.58 16.10 36.65
N ASN A 3 -9.47 15.87 35.96
CA ASN A 3 -9.40 15.62 34.52
C ASN A 3 -7.97 15.12 34.24
N ASP A 4 -7.73 13.80 34.34
CA ASP A 4 -6.51 13.13 33.81
C ASP A 4 -6.70 11.62 33.54
N ASN A 5 -7.90 11.05 33.74
CA ASN A 5 -8.12 9.58 33.71
C ASN A 5 -8.55 9.00 32.34
N LEU A 6 -8.55 9.77 31.25
CA LEU A 6 -9.01 9.29 29.93
C LEU A 6 -7.87 8.89 28.98
N ASP A 7 -6.70 9.54 29.07
CA ASP A 7 -5.57 9.28 28.16
C ASP A 7 -4.66 8.14 28.63
N GLU A 8 -4.57 7.87 29.93
CA GLU A 8 -3.87 6.68 30.48
C GLU A 8 -4.43 5.38 29.90
N ASN A 9 -5.75 5.28 29.71
CA ASN A 9 -6.42 4.04 29.33
C ASN A 9 -6.13 3.61 27.87
N ASN A 10 -5.97 4.56 26.94
CA ASN A 10 -5.69 4.23 25.54
C ASN A 10 -4.21 3.89 25.31
N THR A 11 -3.31 4.56 26.04
CA THR A 11 -1.86 4.32 25.96
C THR A 11 -1.52 2.95 26.51
N ASP A 12 -2.04 2.60 27.69
CA ASP A 12 -1.84 1.28 28.29
C ASP A 12 -2.44 0.18 27.41
N LYS A 13 -3.61 0.43 26.82
CA LYS A 13 -4.24 -0.51 25.90
C LYS A 13 -3.41 -0.70 24.63
N LEU A 14 -2.80 0.35 24.09
CA LEU A 14 -1.91 0.28 22.92
C LEU A 14 -0.61 -0.46 23.22
N ILE A 15 0.02 -0.19 24.37
CA ILE A 15 1.22 -0.90 24.83
C ILE A 15 0.90 -2.38 25.02
N SER A 16 -0.20 -2.71 25.70
CA SER A 16 -0.63 -4.10 25.90
C SER A 16 -0.90 -4.83 24.58
N LEU A 17 -1.52 -4.15 23.62
CA LEU A 17 -1.79 -4.69 22.29
C LEU A 17 -0.48 -4.94 21.53
N THR A 18 0.46 -3.99 21.62
CA THR A 18 1.77 -4.13 20.97
C THR A 18 2.54 -5.31 21.53
N ASN A 19 2.56 -5.46 22.86
CA ASN A 19 3.19 -6.59 23.53
C ASN A 19 2.48 -7.92 23.25
N SER A 20 1.15 -7.90 23.05
CA SER A 20 0.40 -9.09 22.60
C SER A 20 0.86 -9.55 21.22
N VAL A 21 1.00 -8.61 20.27
CA VAL A 21 1.46 -8.93 18.91
C VAL A 21 2.91 -9.38 18.91
N LEU A 22 3.82 -8.58 19.49
CA LEU A 22 5.27 -8.74 19.31
C LEU A 22 5.99 -9.48 20.45
N GLY A 23 5.30 -9.81 21.55
CA GLY A 23 5.93 -10.32 22.78
C GLY A 23 6.69 -9.24 23.55
N GLU A 24 7.77 -9.61 24.25
CA GLU A 24 8.68 -8.70 24.97
C GLU A 24 9.60 -7.90 24.02
N PHE A 25 9.06 -7.43 22.90
CA PHE A 25 9.81 -6.76 21.85
C PHE A 25 9.97 -5.24 22.16
N PRO A 26 11.11 -4.61 21.81
CA PRO A 26 11.38 -3.19 22.07
C PRO A 26 10.44 -2.18 21.38
N GLY A 27 9.49 -2.65 20.57
CA GLY A 27 8.46 -1.89 19.85
C GLY A 27 7.54 -1.04 20.73
N GLY A 28 7.33 -1.43 21.98
CA GLY A 28 6.47 -0.67 22.91
C GLY A 28 6.96 0.77 23.17
N SER A 29 8.28 0.98 23.13
CA SER A 29 8.90 2.31 23.31
C SER A 29 8.69 3.24 22.10
N ILE A 30 8.64 2.67 20.89
CA ILE A 30 8.35 3.42 19.67
C ILE A 30 6.88 3.85 19.65
N VAL A 31 5.97 2.94 20.01
CA VAL A 31 4.53 3.23 20.06
C VAL A 31 4.25 4.34 21.07
N SER A 32 4.84 4.28 22.27
CA SER A 32 4.69 5.35 23.27
C SER A 32 5.28 6.68 22.80
N GLY A 33 6.41 6.67 22.08
CA GLY A 33 7.01 7.86 21.47
C GLY A 33 6.11 8.53 20.42
N ILE A 34 5.46 7.75 19.55
CA ILE A 34 4.51 8.28 18.55
C ILE A 34 3.31 8.93 19.26
N ILE A 35 2.76 8.29 20.28
CA ILE A 35 1.58 8.78 21.01
C ILE A 35 1.89 10.07 21.75
N ASN A 36 3.02 10.13 22.47
CA ASN A 36 3.35 11.25 23.36
C ASN A 36 3.76 12.53 22.59
N ASN A 37 4.32 12.40 21.38
CA ASN A 37 4.95 13.53 20.69
C ASN A 37 4.22 14.04 19.44
N LEU A 38 3.20 13.35 18.91
CA LEU A 38 2.79 13.60 17.51
C LEU A 38 1.28 13.65 17.20
N VAL A 39 0.37 13.53 18.17
CA VAL A 39 -0.99 13.05 17.82
C VAL A 39 -2.19 13.71 18.51
N PRO A 40 -3.16 14.25 17.74
CA PRO A 40 -4.56 14.43 18.16
C PRO A 40 -5.28 13.07 18.27
N ASN A 41 -6.16 12.88 19.27
CA ASN A 41 -6.84 11.61 19.62
C ASN A 41 -7.32 10.74 18.43
N GLN A 42 -7.77 11.34 17.32
CA GLN A 42 -8.25 10.62 16.14
C GLN A 42 -7.21 9.74 15.42
N ARG A 43 -5.91 10.05 15.51
CA ARG A 43 -4.88 9.19 14.89
C ARG A 43 -4.40 8.08 15.82
N GLN A 44 -4.60 8.20 17.14
CA GLN A 44 -4.36 7.10 18.08
C GLN A 44 -5.28 5.92 17.74
N ASP A 45 -6.55 6.19 17.46
CA ASP A 45 -7.51 5.18 17.02
C ASP A 45 -7.07 4.42 15.75
N ARG A 46 -6.32 5.08 14.85
CA ARG A 46 -5.78 4.43 13.64
C ARG A 46 -4.66 3.47 13.98
N ILE A 47 -3.77 3.84 14.89
CA ILE A 47 -2.70 2.95 15.39
C ILE A 47 -3.32 1.75 16.11
N VAL A 48 -4.34 1.97 16.95
CA VAL A 48 -5.09 0.89 17.62
C VAL A 48 -5.67 -0.08 16.58
N LYS A 49 -6.35 0.45 15.56
CA LYS A 49 -6.94 -0.38 14.49
C LYS A 49 -5.88 -1.15 13.73
N TYR A 50 -4.79 -0.49 13.34
CA TYR A 50 -3.67 -1.14 12.67
C TYR A 50 -3.08 -2.28 13.50
N LEU A 51 -2.76 -2.04 14.78
CA LEU A 51 -2.20 -3.06 15.66
C LEU A 51 -3.16 -4.24 15.88
N ARG A 52 -4.47 -4.01 15.93
CA ARG A 52 -5.47 -5.09 16.00
C ARG A 52 -5.52 -5.90 14.71
N GLU A 53 -5.44 -5.23 13.56
CA GLU A 53 -5.36 -5.94 12.28
C GLU A 53 -4.05 -6.73 12.17
N LEU A 54 -2.95 -6.19 12.69
CA LEU A 54 -1.67 -6.89 12.76
C LEU A 54 -1.77 -8.12 13.68
N GLU A 55 -2.31 -7.97 14.89
CA GLU A 55 -2.50 -9.05 15.88
C GLU A 55 -3.19 -10.28 15.28
N LYS A 56 -4.27 -10.07 14.52
CA LYS A 56 -5.04 -11.14 13.89
C LYS A 56 -4.24 -11.98 12.89
N ARG A 57 -3.19 -11.42 12.30
CA ARG A 57 -2.45 -12.01 11.17
C ARG A 57 -1.11 -12.60 11.59
N VAL A 58 -0.63 -12.25 12.77
CA VAL A 58 0.69 -12.67 13.19
C VAL A 58 0.63 -13.90 14.10
N SER A 59 1.39 -14.94 13.74
CA SER A 59 1.31 -16.26 14.39
C SER A 59 2.65 -16.82 14.88
N LYS A 60 3.79 -16.22 14.52
CA LYS A 60 5.13 -16.80 14.76
C LYS A 60 6.09 -15.96 15.60
N LEU A 61 5.63 -14.90 16.28
CA LEU A 61 6.54 -13.87 16.79
C LEU A 61 7.27 -14.18 18.10
N GLU A 62 6.90 -15.23 18.83
CA GLU A 62 7.65 -15.67 20.00
C GLU A 62 9.13 -15.98 19.66
N CYS A 63 9.44 -16.25 18.38
CA CYS A 63 10.78 -16.55 17.89
C CYS A 63 11.69 -15.31 17.70
N LEU A 64 11.15 -14.08 17.78
CA LEU A 64 11.93 -12.84 17.63
C LEU A 64 12.86 -12.56 18.80
N ILE A 65 12.47 -12.96 20.02
CA ILE A 65 13.21 -12.69 21.26
C ILE A 65 14.56 -13.42 21.26
N ASN A 66 14.67 -14.54 20.53
CA ASN A 66 15.88 -15.35 20.42
C ASN A 66 16.65 -15.14 19.11
N SER A 67 16.27 -14.14 18.32
CA SER A 67 16.94 -13.84 17.05
C SER A 67 18.24 -13.06 17.25
N ASP A 68 19.18 -13.18 16.31
CA ASP A 68 20.39 -12.37 16.36
C ASP A 68 20.08 -10.87 16.18
N ALA A 69 21.04 -10.02 16.54
CA ALA A 69 20.84 -8.57 16.57
C ALA A 69 20.50 -7.97 15.20
N LYS A 70 20.99 -8.57 14.11
CA LYS A 70 20.73 -8.07 12.75
C LYS A 70 19.29 -8.37 12.36
N LYS A 71 18.86 -9.62 12.57
CA LYS A 71 17.49 -10.06 12.32
C LYS A 71 16.51 -9.23 13.13
N LEU A 72 16.79 -8.99 14.41
CA LEU A 72 15.98 -8.12 15.26
C LEU A 72 15.84 -6.70 14.68
N SER A 73 16.93 -6.11 14.17
CA SER A 73 16.92 -4.77 13.58
C SER A 73 16.03 -4.66 12.33
N GLU A 74 16.04 -5.67 11.45
CA GLU A 74 15.22 -5.64 10.22
C GLU A 74 13.72 -5.77 10.53
N TYR A 75 13.35 -6.60 11.52
CA TYR A 75 11.97 -6.67 11.99
C TYR A 75 11.52 -5.39 12.71
N ILE A 76 12.38 -4.78 13.52
CA ILE A 76 12.11 -3.46 14.14
C ILE A 76 11.83 -2.45 13.04
N ALA A 77 12.70 -2.34 12.03
CA ALA A 77 12.51 -1.38 10.94
C ALA A 77 11.18 -1.59 10.21
N LEU A 78 10.84 -2.84 9.86
CA LEU A 78 9.57 -3.15 9.20
C LEU A 78 8.35 -2.76 10.06
N PHE A 79 8.43 -2.99 11.37
CA PHE A 79 7.36 -2.64 12.32
C PHE A 79 7.24 -1.11 12.49
N GLU A 80 8.37 -0.41 12.64
CA GLU A 80 8.42 1.04 12.77
C GLU A 80 7.86 1.74 11.53
N ASP A 81 8.29 1.32 10.34
CA ASP A 81 7.79 1.83 9.07
C ASP A 81 6.28 1.55 8.94
N GLY A 82 5.85 0.35 9.33
CA GLY A 82 4.44 -0.04 9.38
C GLY A 82 3.60 0.90 10.24
N LEU A 83 4.04 1.17 11.47
CA LEU A 83 3.41 2.13 12.37
C LEU A 83 3.37 3.55 11.79
N PHE A 84 4.48 4.02 11.24
CA PHE A 84 4.59 5.35 10.66
C PHE A 84 3.63 5.52 9.47
N TYR A 85 3.57 4.54 8.57
CA TYR A 85 2.64 4.57 7.46
C TYR A 85 1.18 4.41 7.91
N ALA A 86 0.91 3.56 8.91
CA ALA A 86 -0.44 3.41 9.47
C ALA A 86 -0.94 4.70 10.13
N PHE A 87 -0.06 5.42 10.81
CA PHE A 87 -0.38 6.73 11.37
C PHE A 87 -0.85 7.72 10.29
N ARG A 88 -0.19 7.73 9.13
CA ARG A 88 -0.51 8.66 8.02
C ARG A 88 -1.69 8.20 7.16
N ALA A 89 -1.92 6.88 7.05
CA ALA A 89 -2.97 6.27 6.24
C ALA A 89 -4.32 6.96 6.42
N VAL A 90 -5.03 7.22 5.32
CA VAL A 90 -6.28 7.99 5.29
C VAL A 90 -7.53 7.12 5.45
N SER A 91 -7.47 5.89 4.92
CA SER A 91 -8.58 4.93 4.86
C SER A 91 -8.32 3.68 5.71
N GLU A 92 -9.38 3.01 6.16
CA GLU A 92 -9.26 1.74 6.90
C GLU A 92 -8.67 0.64 6.02
N LYS A 93 -9.07 0.59 4.74
CA LYS A 93 -8.52 -0.34 3.77
C LYS A 93 -7.00 -0.20 3.63
N ARG A 94 -6.48 1.02 3.71
CA ARG A 94 -5.02 1.25 3.73
C ARG A 94 -4.36 0.67 4.97
N LEU A 95 -4.97 0.77 6.14
CA LEU A 95 -4.45 0.13 7.36
C LEU A 95 -4.38 -1.39 7.22
N GLU A 96 -5.41 -2.00 6.62
CA GLU A 96 -5.43 -3.44 6.34
C GLU A 96 -4.30 -3.86 5.39
N HIS A 97 -4.05 -3.09 4.31
CA HIS A 97 -2.96 -3.38 3.38
C HIS A 97 -1.59 -3.30 4.08
N ILE A 98 -1.36 -2.27 4.90
CA ILE A 98 -0.11 -2.11 5.66
C ILE A 98 0.05 -3.27 6.65
N ALA A 99 -1.00 -3.61 7.41
CA ALA A 99 -0.99 -4.71 8.35
C ALA A 99 -0.72 -6.06 7.67
N SER A 100 -1.23 -6.26 6.45
CA SER A 100 -1.00 -7.47 5.67
C SER A 100 0.49 -7.62 5.29
N ILE A 101 1.11 -6.60 4.70
CA ILE A 101 2.53 -6.64 4.32
C ILE A 101 3.41 -6.85 5.56
N VAL A 102 3.16 -6.10 6.63
CA VAL A 102 3.96 -6.22 7.86
C VAL A 102 3.78 -7.59 8.47
N ALA A 103 2.55 -8.10 8.59
CA ALA A 103 2.32 -9.44 9.13
C ALA A 103 3.04 -10.53 8.34
N ASN A 104 2.97 -10.47 7.00
CA ASN A 104 3.62 -11.46 6.14
C ASN A 104 5.15 -11.38 6.27
N GLY A 105 5.70 -10.17 6.38
CA GLY A 105 7.12 -9.96 6.69
C GLY A 105 7.55 -10.47 8.06
N LEU A 106 6.73 -10.25 9.09
CA LEU A 106 6.96 -10.75 10.44
C LEU A 106 6.84 -12.29 10.55
N ASN A 107 6.04 -12.92 9.69
CA ASN A 107 5.84 -14.38 9.67
C ASN A 107 6.84 -15.14 8.77
N THR A 108 7.72 -14.45 8.02
CA THR A 108 8.68 -15.07 7.09
C THR A 108 10.10 -15.22 7.67
N GLU A 109 10.96 -15.89 6.92
CA GLU A 109 12.40 -16.05 7.18
C GLU A 109 13.21 -14.78 6.83
N GLU A 110 14.36 -14.59 7.48
CA GLU A 110 15.18 -13.36 7.42
C GLU A 110 15.50 -12.90 5.99
N ILE A 111 15.92 -13.83 5.13
CA ILE A 111 16.30 -13.54 3.74
C ILE A 111 15.19 -12.79 2.98
N GLN A 112 13.93 -12.99 3.37
CA GLN A 112 12.77 -12.40 2.71
C GLN A 112 12.31 -11.09 3.37
N ILE A 113 12.77 -10.72 4.57
CA ILE A 113 12.29 -9.49 5.26
C ILE A 113 12.56 -8.24 4.41
N SER A 114 13.75 -8.13 3.82
CA SER A 114 14.12 -7.02 2.94
C SER A 114 13.14 -6.82 1.77
N GLN A 115 12.54 -7.91 1.27
CA GLN A 115 11.50 -7.87 0.24
C GLN A 115 10.21 -7.23 0.78
N TYR A 116 9.80 -7.53 2.01
CA TYR A 116 8.62 -6.92 2.63
C TYR A 116 8.84 -5.44 2.97
N VAL A 117 10.05 -5.06 3.40
CA VAL A 117 10.42 -3.64 3.54
C VAL A 117 10.29 -2.92 2.20
N TYR A 118 10.80 -3.52 1.12
CA TYR A 118 10.68 -2.96 -0.22
C TYR A 118 9.20 -2.82 -0.67
N LEU A 119 8.38 -3.85 -0.47
CA LEU A 119 6.95 -3.82 -0.80
C LEU A 119 6.18 -2.80 0.03
N LEU A 120 6.51 -2.65 1.32
CA LEU A 120 5.91 -1.65 2.20
C LEU A 120 6.23 -0.23 1.72
N ASN A 121 7.48 0.01 1.31
CA ASN A 121 7.89 1.29 0.75
C ASN A 121 7.18 1.59 -0.58
N LEU A 122 7.03 0.61 -1.47
CA LEU A 122 6.21 0.75 -2.67
C LEU A 122 4.77 1.11 -2.32
N LEU A 123 4.15 0.41 -1.36
CA LEU A 123 2.80 0.72 -0.91
C LEU A 123 2.69 2.15 -0.36
N SER A 124 3.71 2.64 0.33
CA SER A 124 3.73 4.00 0.89
C SER A 124 3.76 5.10 -0.18
N GLU A 125 4.34 4.82 -1.36
CA GLU A 125 4.35 5.74 -2.50
C GLU A 125 2.98 5.79 -3.22
N LEU A 126 2.20 4.70 -3.15
CA LEU A 126 0.92 4.60 -3.86
C LEU A 126 -0.22 5.25 -3.09
N ASN A 127 -1.07 5.99 -3.78
CA ASN A 127 -2.38 6.38 -3.26
C ASN A 127 -3.45 5.30 -3.51
N ASP A 128 -4.63 5.45 -2.90
CA ASP A 128 -5.68 4.42 -2.95
C ASP A 128 -6.23 4.22 -4.40
N GLU A 129 -6.24 5.26 -5.23
CA GLU A 129 -6.67 5.18 -6.63
C GLU A 129 -5.63 4.48 -7.51
N GLU A 130 -4.34 4.66 -7.23
CA GLU A 130 -3.27 3.92 -7.90
C GLU A 130 -3.33 2.42 -7.61
N ILE A 131 -3.70 2.03 -6.39
CA ILE A 131 -3.96 0.62 -6.06
C ILE A 131 -5.14 0.08 -6.89
N ILE A 132 -6.20 0.88 -7.06
CA ILE A 132 -7.35 0.51 -7.90
C ILE A 132 -6.91 0.33 -9.36
N TRP A 133 -6.11 1.25 -9.90
CA TRP A 133 -5.55 1.13 -11.25
C TRP A 133 -4.64 -0.09 -11.39
N LEU A 134 -3.79 -0.38 -10.39
CA LEU A 134 -2.96 -1.57 -10.39
C LEU A 134 -3.81 -2.84 -10.40
N ARG A 135 -4.86 -2.91 -9.57
CA ARG A 135 -5.77 -4.06 -9.50
C ARG A 135 -6.59 -4.25 -10.78
N PHE A 136 -6.93 -3.16 -11.47
CA PHE A 136 -7.54 -3.22 -12.80
C PHE A 136 -6.67 -3.96 -13.82
N TYR A 137 -5.34 -3.81 -13.74
CA TYR A 137 -4.41 -4.49 -14.66
C TYR A 137 -4.19 -5.98 -14.33
N LEU A 138 -4.70 -6.48 -13.20
CA LEU A 138 -4.66 -7.91 -12.86
C LEU A 138 -5.61 -8.73 -13.76
N HIS A 139 -6.82 -8.22 -14.01
CA HIS A 139 -7.82 -8.83 -14.91
C HIS A 139 -8.27 -7.83 -15.99
N PRO A 140 -7.44 -7.61 -17.04
CA PRO A 140 -7.69 -6.58 -18.04
C PRO A 140 -8.78 -6.94 -19.06
N THR A 141 -9.44 -8.10 -18.93
CA THR A 141 -10.42 -8.61 -19.89
C THR A 141 -11.73 -7.81 -19.90
N LEU A 142 -12.33 -7.66 -21.08
CA LEU A 142 -13.67 -7.09 -21.24
C LEU A 142 -14.69 -8.05 -20.62
N GLY A 143 -15.54 -7.56 -19.70
CA GLY A 143 -16.50 -8.36 -18.95
C GLY A 143 -15.90 -9.16 -17.77
N GLY A 144 -14.59 -9.05 -17.53
CA GLY A 144 -13.97 -9.60 -16.32
C GLY A 144 -14.06 -8.63 -15.15
N ASP A 145 -14.22 -9.16 -13.94
CA ASP A 145 -14.12 -8.37 -12.69
C ASP A 145 -15.18 -7.24 -12.60
N GLU A 146 -16.40 -7.51 -13.07
CA GLU A 146 -17.49 -6.52 -13.17
C GLU A 146 -17.87 -5.92 -11.82
N GLU A 147 -17.85 -6.71 -10.74
CA GLU A 147 -18.13 -6.23 -9.39
C GLU A 147 -17.12 -5.15 -8.96
N PHE A 148 -15.82 -5.44 -9.12
CA PHE A 148 -14.75 -4.50 -8.81
C PHE A 148 -14.87 -3.23 -9.67
N ARG A 149 -15.09 -3.39 -10.99
CA ARG A 149 -15.22 -2.27 -11.93
C ARG A 149 -16.41 -1.38 -11.60
N SER A 150 -17.54 -1.97 -11.23
CA SER A 150 -18.75 -1.24 -10.83
C SER A 150 -18.52 -0.48 -9.53
N LYS A 151 -17.91 -1.12 -8.53
CA LYS A 151 -17.56 -0.48 -7.25
C LYS A 151 -16.60 0.70 -7.42
N HIS A 152 -15.67 0.61 -8.36
CA HIS A 152 -14.63 1.61 -8.59
C HIS A 152 -14.83 2.43 -9.87
N GLN A 153 -16.07 2.51 -10.37
CA GLN A 153 -16.38 3.17 -11.65
C GLN A 153 -15.96 4.63 -11.68
N SER A 154 -16.07 5.36 -10.57
CA SER A 154 -15.68 6.78 -10.48
C SER A 154 -14.20 7.01 -10.81
N VAL A 155 -13.34 6.08 -10.40
CA VAL A 155 -11.88 6.09 -10.62
C VAL A 155 -11.53 5.54 -12.00
N LEU A 156 -12.16 4.44 -12.41
CA LEU A 156 -11.81 3.71 -13.64
C LEU A 156 -12.43 4.29 -14.92
N THR A 157 -13.44 5.16 -14.80
CA THR A 157 -14.02 5.83 -15.97
C THR A 157 -12.97 6.71 -16.63
N LEU A 158 -12.58 6.34 -17.86
CA LEU A 158 -11.58 7.07 -18.64
C LEU A 158 -12.05 8.49 -18.94
N ALA A 159 -11.33 9.48 -18.42
CA ALA A 159 -11.52 10.86 -18.82
C ALA A 159 -10.92 11.09 -20.21
N ARG A 160 -11.79 11.14 -21.22
CA ARG A 160 -11.41 11.41 -22.62
C ARG A 160 -11.08 12.89 -22.80
N ASN A 161 -9.89 13.17 -23.31
CA ASN A 161 -9.51 14.51 -23.75
C ASN A 161 -9.95 14.71 -25.20
N TYR A 162 -10.77 15.71 -25.46
CA TYR A 162 -11.14 16.17 -26.79
C TYR A 162 -11.14 17.70 -26.83
N ILE A 163 -11.05 18.27 -28.03
CA ILE A 163 -11.05 19.73 -28.21
C ILE A 163 -12.39 20.29 -27.71
N GLY A 164 -12.34 21.23 -26.77
CA GLY A 164 -13.54 21.81 -26.14
C GLY A 164 -14.11 21.00 -24.97
N ALA A 165 -13.39 19.98 -24.48
CA ALA A 165 -13.77 19.30 -23.24
C ALA A 165 -13.79 20.28 -22.05
N PRO A 166 -14.72 20.09 -21.08
CA PRO A 166 -14.71 20.85 -19.84
C PRO A 166 -13.37 20.69 -19.09
N GLU A 167 -12.93 21.75 -18.42
CA GLU A 167 -11.66 21.80 -17.67
C GLU A 167 -11.55 20.65 -16.65
N GLU A 168 -12.63 20.38 -15.90
CA GLU A 168 -12.70 19.26 -14.95
C GLU A 168 -12.38 17.90 -15.60
N GLN A 169 -12.82 17.69 -16.84
CA GLN A 169 -12.55 16.44 -17.57
C GLN A 169 -11.08 16.36 -18.00
N ILE A 170 -10.48 17.49 -18.38
CA ILE A 170 -9.07 17.59 -18.73
C ILE A 170 -8.20 17.31 -17.51
N ASP A 171 -8.51 17.93 -16.37
CA ASP A 171 -7.81 17.73 -15.10
C ASP A 171 -7.89 16.28 -14.64
N LYS A 172 -9.09 15.69 -14.68
CA LYS A 172 -9.27 14.28 -14.34
C LYS A 172 -8.43 13.36 -15.24
N SER A 173 -8.34 13.66 -16.53
CA SER A 173 -7.51 12.90 -17.46
C SER A 173 -6.02 13.05 -17.15
N ALA A 174 -5.56 14.26 -16.83
CA ALA A 174 -4.18 14.53 -16.45
C ALA A 174 -3.79 13.74 -15.19
N ILE A 175 -4.63 13.75 -14.15
CA ILE A 175 -4.42 12.99 -12.92
C ILE A 175 -4.40 11.48 -13.19
N GLN A 176 -5.37 10.96 -13.94
CA GLN A 176 -5.41 9.53 -14.30
C GLN A 176 -4.17 9.09 -15.08
N ASN A 177 -3.65 9.94 -15.96
CA ASN A 177 -2.42 9.64 -16.69
C ASN A 177 -1.21 9.68 -15.75
N SER A 178 -1.14 10.63 -14.82
CA SER A 178 -0.10 10.69 -13.80
C SER A 178 -0.04 9.42 -12.94
N TYR A 179 -1.19 8.87 -12.53
CA TYR A 179 -1.24 7.61 -11.78
C TYR A 179 -0.68 6.44 -12.58
N LYS A 180 -1.03 6.34 -13.86
CA LYS A 180 -0.53 5.26 -14.73
C LYS A 180 0.97 5.40 -14.98
N ASP A 181 1.44 6.62 -15.22
CA ASP A 181 2.86 6.90 -15.43
C ASP A 181 3.67 6.64 -14.14
N HIS A 182 3.10 6.93 -12.97
CA HIS A 182 3.70 6.60 -11.68
C HIS A 182 3.80 5.08 -11.44
N LEU A 183 2.73 4.33 -11.68
CA LEU A 183 2.76 2.87 -11.60
C LEU A 183 3.80 2.25 -12.55
N GLU A 184 3.98 2.84 -13.74
CA GLU A 184 4.98 2.40 -14.70
C GLU A 184 6.40 2.77 -14.24
N ARG A 185 6.59 3.97 -13.65
CA ARG A 185 7.86 4.41 -13.03
C ARG A 185 8.31 3.48 -11.92
N LEU A 186 7.37 3.00 -11.09
CA LEU A 186 7.64 2.04 -10.02
C LEU A 186 7.85 0.61 -10.52
N GLY A 187 7.68 0.37 -11.83
CA GLY A 187 7.81 -0.97 -12.42
C GLY A 187 6.67 -1.92 -12.04
N LEU A 188 5.55 -1.41 -11.52
CA LEU A 188 4.36 -2.20 -11.15
C LEU A 188 3.50 -2.56 -12.37
N ILE A 189 3.57 -1.72 -13.41
CA ILE A 189 2.99 -1.99 -14.73
C ILE A 189 4.02 -1.73 -15.83
N LYS A 190 3.74 -2.22 -17.03
CA LYS A 190 4.58 -2.00 -18.22
C LYS A 190 3.72 -1.79 -19.46
N THR A 191 4.18 -0.92 -20.35
CA THR A 191 3.57 -0.76 -21.68
C THR A 191 4.21 -1.71 -22.69
N LYS A 192 3.38 -2.56 -23.32
CA LYS A 192 3.75 -3.32 -24.52
C LYS A 192 3.50 -2.43 -25.73
N LEU A 193 4.58 -1.96 -26.35
CA LEU A 193 4.48 -1.10 -27.53
C LEU A 193 3.86 -1.85 -28.71
N ASP A 194 3.00 -1.15 -29.45
CA ASP A 194 2.52 -1.62 -30.73
C ASP A 194 3.64 -1.41 -31.75
N ILE A 195 4.03 -2.49 -32.43
CA ILE A 195 5.11 -2.48 -33.43
C ILE A 195 4.51 -2.60 -34.82
N ASP A 196 4.93 -1.72 -35.72
CA ASP A 196 4.63 -1.84 -37.15
C ASP A 196 5.42 -3.03 -37.72
N ARG A 197 4.70 -4.01 -38.27
CA ARG A 197 5.27 -5.26 -38.80
C ARG A 197 6.20 -5.05 -40.00
N ASN A 198 6.05 -3.94 -40.72
CA ASN A 198 6.82 -3.68 -41.93
C ASN A 198 8.15 -2.97 -41.61
N THR A 199 8.15 -2.09 -40.61
CA THR A 199 9.31 -1.26 -40.26
C THR A 199 10.02 -1.71 -38.99
N ASN A 200 9.40 -2.59 -38.20
CA ASN A 200 9.83 -2.95 -36.84
C ASN A 200 9.98 -1.75 -35.89
N MET A 201 9.30 -0.64 -36.18
CA MET A 201 9.31 0.56 -35.34
C MET A 201 8.03 0.66 -34.49
N PRO A 202 8.07 1.31 -33.31
CA PRO A 202 6.88 1.63 -32.54
C PRO A 202 5.89 2.48 -33.33
N ILE A 203 4.60 2.17 -33.21
CA ILE A 203 3.52 2.97 -33.77
C ILE A 203 3.29 4.17 -32.84
N TYR A 204 3.40 5.38 -33.35
CA TYR A 204 3.17 6.59 -32.57
C TYR A 204 1.70 7.04 -32.64
N ASP A 205 1.20 7.56 -31.54
CA ASP A 205 -0.06 8.28 -31.50
C ASP A 205 0.13 9.68 -32.09
N LYS A 206 -0.72 10.04 -33.06
CA LYS A 206 -0.55 11.27 -33.85
C LYS A 206 -0.83 12.54 -33.04
N LEU A 207 -1.61 12.44 -31.96
CA LEU A 207 -2.01 13.57 -31.13
C LEU A 207 -1.03 13.81 -29.99
N SER A 208 -0.60 12.74 -29.31
CA SER A 208 0.27 12.81 -28.15
C SER A 208 1.76 12.67 -28.46
N GLY A 209 2.13 12.18 -29.66
CA GLY A 209 3.52 11.89 -30.03
C GLY A 209 4.16 10.76 -29.22
N LYS A 210 3.41 10.09 -28.35
CA LYS A 210 3.87 8.95 -27.55
C LYS A 210 3.70 7.65 -28.34
N PRO A 211 4.58 6.64 -28.13
CA PRO A 211 4.37 5.33 -28.73
C PRO A 211 3.09 4.70 -28.15
N ARG A 212 2.27 4.12 -29.03
CA ARG A 212 1.07 3.38 -28.63
C ARG A 212 1.46 2.05 -28.03
N GLY A 213 0.63 1.58 -27.13
CA GLY A 213 0.79 0.27 -26.55
C GLY A 213 -0.27 -0.05 -25.51
N SER A 214 -0.35 -1.32 -25.17
CA SER A 214 -1.23 -1.82 -24.13
C SER A 214 -0.47 -1.95 -22.81
N LYS A 215 -1.05 -1.44 -21.72
CA LYS A 215 -0.48 -1.56 -20.38
C LYS A 215 -0.88 -2.89 -19.73
N PHE A 216 0.05 -3.54 -19.04
CA PHE A 216 -0.18 -4.79 -18.31
C PHE A 216 0.59 -4.79 -16.99
N ILE A 217 0.11 -5.56 -16.02
CA ILE A 217 0.74 -5.70 -14.71
C ILE A 217 2.06 -6.49 -14.80
N THR A 218 3.08 -6.08 -14.05
CA THR A 218 4.34 -6.83 -13.94
C THR A 218 4.27 -7.89 -12.84
N HIS A 219 5.29 -8.75 -12.75
CA HIS A 219 5.41 -9.67 -11.60
C HIS A 219 5.52 -8.93 -10.26
N LEU A 220 6.23 -7.80 -10.21
CA LEU A 220 6.32 -6.96 -9.02
C LEU A 220 4.94 -6.40 -8.64
N GLY A 221 4.17 -5.93 -9.63
CA GLY A 221 2.79 -5.48 -9.41
C GLY A 221 1.89 -6.57 -8.85
N LYS A 222 1.95 -7.79 -9.41
CA LYS A 222 1.21 -8.96 -8.91
C LYS A 222 1.62 -9.32 -7.48
N MET A 223 2.91 -9.32 -7.21
CA MET A 223 3.45 -9.62 -5.88
C MET A 223 2.93 -8.63 -4.84
N LEU A 224 2.99 -7.33 -5.12
CA LEU A 224 2.43 -6.31 -4.23
C LEU A 224 0.92 -6.51 -4.00
N LEU A 225 0.14 -6.77 -5.07
CA LEU A 225 -1.30 -7.02 -4.96
C LEU A 225 -1.63 -8.24 -4.09
N ASN A 226 -0.89 -9.34 -4.28
CA ASN A 226 -1.05 -10.55 -3.47
C ASN A 226 -0.80 -10.25 -1.98
N GLU A 227 0.27 -9.52 -1.66
CA GLU A 227 0.61 -9.21 -0.27
C GLU A 227 -0.40 -8.29 0.42
N ILE A 228 -1.17 -7.50 -0.34
CA ILE A 228 -2.23 -6.64 0.20
C ILE A 228 -3.63 -7.26 0.10
N GLY A 229 -3.72 -8.55 -0.27
CA GLY A 229 -4.96 -9.33 -0.24
C GLY A 229 -5.78 -9.32 -1.54
N PHE A 230 -5.18 -8.90 -2.65
CA PHE A 230 -5.75 -9.07 -3.99
C PHE A 230 -5.06 -10.25 -4.69
N SER A 231 -5.48 -11.48 -4.38
CA SER A 231 -5.04 -12.68 -5.12
C SER A 231 -5.85 -12.88 -6.41
N GLU A 232 -5.26 -13.60 -7.37
CA GLU A 232 -5.96 -14.16 -8.55
C GLU A 232 -7.04 -15.18 -8.15
#